data_AF-A0A7V4LW71-F1
#
_entry.id   AF-A0A7V4LW71-F1
#
_cell.length_a   1.000
_cell.length_b   1.000
_cell.length_c   1.000
_cell.angle_alpha   90.00
_cell.angle_beta   90.00
_cell.angle_gamma   90.00
#
_symmetry.space_group_name_H-M   'P 1'
#
loop_
_entity.id
_entity.type
_entity.pdbx_description
1 polymer ?
#
loop_
_entity_poly.entity_id
_entity_poly.type
_entity_poly.pdbx_seq_one_letter_code
_entity_poly.pdbx_strand_id
1 'polypeptide(L)'
;MRIGITDTMSSEDKFNFYVKWIKKESPEFEIVKLSYKLDNLREIDHCQGVIITGGNDVDPRLYKGNSDHPKIKNVDPKRDDFEKKVMDKVLVSNKSLLSICRGMQLANVYFGGSLIPDIEEAGYKSHRTTKEEENRHPIFVESNSLLHKITGSRGGEVNSNHHQAVDKPGKGLKVT
;
A
#
# COMPACT_ATOMS: atom_id res chain seq x y z
N MET A 1 13.02 18.47 1.91
CA MET A 1 12.96 17.08 1.40
C MET A 1 11.68 16.94 0.57
N ARG A 2 11.71 16.21 -0.55
CA ARG A 2 10.56 15.90 -1.41
C ARG A 2 10.13 14.44 -1.23
N ILE A 3 8.86 14.22 -0.95
CA ILE A 3 8.26 12.88 -0.85
C ILE A 3 7.20 12.72 -1.93
N GLY A 4 7.36 11.69 -2.75
CA GLY A 4 6.34 11.30 -3.72
C GLY A 4 5.22 10.52 -3.05
N ILE A 5 3.96 10.82 -3.37
CA ILE A 5 2.81 10.06 -2.89
C ILE A 5 1.94 9.68 -4.08
N THR A 6 1.68 8.39 -4.28
CA THR A 6 0.81 7.94 -5.36
C THR A 6 -0.63 8.33 -5.09
N ASP A 7 -1.30 8.88 -6.08
CA ASP A 7 -2.70 9.27 -5.98
C ASP A 7 -3.59 8.04 -5.74
N THR A 8 -4.55 8.19 -4.83
CA THR A 8 -5.46 7.12 -4.41
C THR A 8 -6.45 6.71 -5.51
N MET A 9 -6.56 7.48 -6.59
CA MET A 9 -7.56 7.32 -7.66
C MET A 9 -9.01 7.30 -7.15
N SER A 10 -9.25 7.94 -6.01
CA SER A 10 -10.56 8.01 -5.38
C SER A 10 -11.02 9.45 -5.19
N SER A 11 -11.22 9.93 -3.96
CA SER A 11 -11.50 11.34 -3.67
C SER A 11 -10.23 12.11 -3.32
N GLU A 12 -10.24 13.41 -3.57
CA GLU A 12 -9.14 14.30 -3.16
C GLU A 12 -8.95 14.28 -1.63
N ASP A 13 -10.03 14.12 -0.87
CA ASP A 13 -9.97 13.97 0.58
C ASP A 13 -9.11 12.78 1.03
N LYS A 14 -9.24 11.63 0.36
CA LYS A 14 -8.45 10.45 0.72
C LYS A 14 -6.96 10.66 0.46
N PHE A 15 -6.61 11.32 -0.64
CA PHE A 15 -5.22 11.72 -0.88
C PHE A 15 -4.74 12.70 0.20
N ASN A 16 -5.56 13.69 0.54
CA ASN A 16 -5.23 14.70 1.53
C ASN A 16 -5.04 14.13 2.95
N PHE A 17 -5.59 12.96 3.29
CA PHE A 17 -5.25 12.31 4.57
C PHE A 17 -3.77 11.94 4.68
N TYR A 18 -3.15 11.42 3.60
CA TYR A 18 -1.72 11.15 3.57
C TYR A 18 -0.90 12.43 3.67
N VAL A 19 -1.31 13.47 2.93
CA VAL A 19 -0.65 14.79 2.98
C VAL A 19 -0.71 15.37 4.39
N LYS A 20 -1.90 15.40 5.01
CA LYS A 20 -2.09 15.90 6.38
C LYS A 20 -1.27 15.12 7.39
N TRP A 21 -1.24 13.80 7.29
CA TRP A 21 -0.43 12.94 8.17
C TRP A 21 1.05 13.32 8.10
N ILE A 22 1.62 13.39 6.89
CA ILE A 22 3.05 13.71 6.74
C ILE A 22 3.33 15.14 7.17
N LYS A 23 2.49 16.10 6.77
CA LYS A 23 2.67 17.51 7.13
C LYS A 23 2.52 17.79 8.62
N LYS A 24 1.76 16.97 9.34
CA LYS A 24 1.67 17.05 10.81
C LYS A 24 3.01 16.71 11.47
N GLU A 25 3.69 15.68 10.99
CA GLU A 25 4.95 15.19 11.58
C GLU A 25 6.19 15.87 10.97
N SER A 26 6.10 16.35 9.72
CA SER A 26 7.20 16.94 8.95
C SER A 26 6.67 18.06 8.04
N PRO A 27 6.33 19.23 8.60
CA PRO A 27 5.69 20.34 7.86
C PRO A 27 6.56 20.89 6.72
N GLU A 28 7.88 20.75 6.81
CA GLU A 28 8.88 21.18 5.84
C GLU A 28 9.00 20.25 4.62
N PHE A 29 8.39 19.07 4.64
CA PHE A 29 8.45 18.14 3.51
C PHE A 29 7.57 18.64 2.36
N GLU A 30 8.14 18.76 1.17
CA GLU A 30 7.39 19.04 -0.04
C GLU A 30 6.77 17.75 -0.57
N ILE A 31 5.46 17.77 -0.85
CA ILE A 31 4.72 16.59 -1.31
C ILE A 31 4.52 16.68 -2.81
N VAL A 32 4.93 15.63 -3.51
CA VAL A 32 4.74 15.47 -4.95
C VAL A 32 3.65 14.41 -5.18
N LYS A 33 2.49 14.82 -5.70
CA LYS A 33 1.43 13.89 -6.09
C LYS A 33 1.86 13.15 -7.37
N LEU A 34 1.97 11.83 -7.31
CA LEU A 34 2.35 10.97 -8.43
C LEU A 34 1.11 10.28 -9.00
N SER A 35 0.88 10.37 -10.30
CA SER A 35 -0.32 9.79 -10.92
C SER A 35 -0.12 9.52 -12.40
N TYR A 36 -0.68 8.40 -12.89
CA TYR A 36 -0.72 8.13 -14.33
C TYR A 36 -1.49 9.20 -15.11
N LYS A 37 -2.42 9.92 -14.46
CA LYS A 37 -3.17 11.02 -15.10
C LYS A 37 -2.34 12.27 -15.31
N LEU A 38 -1.25 12.41 -14.55
CA LEU A 38 -0.34 13.55 -14.62
C LEU A 38 0.89 13.25 -15.49
N ASP A 39 1.06 12.00 -15.93
CA ASP A 39 2.22 11.50 -16.67
C ASP A 39 3.57 11.95 -16.06
N ASN A 40 3.65 11.94 -14.72
CA ASN A 40 4.73 12.60 -13.98
C ASN A 40 5.68 11.63 -13.28
N LEU A 41 5.86 10.42 -13.84
CA LEU A 41 6.77 9.40 -13.28
C LEU A 41 8.21 9.93 -13.08
N ARG A 42 8.64 10.88 -13.90
CA ARG A 42 9.97 11.51 -13.83
C ARG A 42 10.20 12.30 -12.54
N GLU A 43 9.15 12.80 -11.90
CA GLU A 43 9.26 13.56 -10.65
C GLU A 43 9.87 12.75 -9.50
N ILE A 44 9.84 11.42 -9.58
CA ILE A 44 10.47 10.53 -8.60
C ILE A 44 11.98 10.77 -8.51
N ASP A 45 12.63 11.22 -9.59
CA ASP A 45 14.07 11.50 -9.59
C ASP A 45 14.43 12.58 -8.56
N HIS A 46 13.52 13.52 -8.34
CA HIS A 46 13.66 14.62 -7.39
C HIS A 46 13.16 14.30 -5.97
N CYS A 47 12.54 13.12 -5.77
CA CYS A 47 12.04 12.67 -4.47
C CYS A 47 13.11 11.88 -3.69
N GLN A 48 13.12 11.98 -2.36
CA GLN A 48 14.00 11.17 -1.49
C GLN A 48 13.37 9.83 -1.10
N GLY A 49 12.04 9.74 -1.16
CA GLY A 49 11.30 8.52 -0.94
C GLY A 49 9.90 8.62 -1.54
N VAL A 50 9.22 7.48 -1.63
CA VAL A 50 7.87 7.39 -2.19
C VAL A 50 6.95 6.61 -1.26
N ILE A 51 5.71 7.07 -1.18
CA ILE A 51 4.61 6.38 -0.49
C ILE A 51 3.62 5.89 -1.55
N ILE A 52 3.38 4.58 -1.57
CA ILE A 52 2.29 3.98 -2.35
C ILE A 52 1.07 3.86 -1.45
N THR A 53 -0.01 4.53 -1.84
CA THR A 53 -1.22 4.67 -1.02
C THR A 53 -2.12 3.45 -1.07
N GLY A 54 -3.06 3.38 -0.12
CA GLY A 54 -4.19 2.45 -0.16
C GLY A 54 -5.15 2.71 -1.34
N GLY A 55 -6.18 1.88 -1.48
CA GLY A 55 -7.20 2.06 -2.51
C GLY A 55 -7.94 0.77 -2.86
N ASN A 56 -8.39 0.71 -4.11
CA ASN A 56 -9.12 -0.41 -4.68
C ASN A 56 -8.24 -1.65 -4.87
N ASP A 57 -8.82 -2.77 -5.25
CA ASP A 57 -8.10 -4.03 -5.38
C ASP A 57 -6.98 -3.98 -6.43
N VAL A 58 -5.94 -4.79 -6.21
CA VAL A 58 -4.85 -5.00 -7.17
C VAL A 58 -5.36 -5.90 -8.29
N ASP A 59 -4.99 -5.60 -9.53
CA ASP A 59 -5.40 -6.39 -10.68
C ASP A 59 -4.95 -7.87 -10.58
N PRO A 60 -5.90 -8.83 -10.59
CA PRO A 60 -5.59 -10.27 -10.50
C PRO A 60 -4.62 -10.81 -11.55
N ARG A 61 -4.57 -10.17 -12.72
CA ARG A 61 -3.66 -10.55 -13.81
C ARG A 61 -2.19 -10.48 -13.37
N LEU A 62 -1.87 -9.64 -12.38
CA LEU A 62 -0.51 -9.42 -11.91
C LEU A 62 0.01 -10.53 -10.99
N TYR A 63 -0.89 -11.31 -10.38
CA TYR A 63 -0.52 -12.39 -9.44
C TYR A 63 -1.13 -13.74 -9.81
N LYS A 64 -1.56 -13.92 -11.06
CA LYS A 64 -2.23 -15.13 -11.57
C LYS A 64 -3.50 -15.47 -10.77
N GLY A 65 -4.19 -14.45 -10.26
CA GLY A 65 -5.48 -14.59 -9.61
C GLY A 65 -6.63 -14.74 -10.60
N ASN A 66 -7.80 -15.12 -10.09
CA ASN A 66 -9.02 -15.20 -10.88
C ASN A 66 -9.63 -13.79 -11.08
N SER A 67 -9.56 -13.25 -12.29
CA SER A 67 -10.16 -11.95 -12.64
C SER A 67 -11.68 -11.93 -12.55
N ASP A 68 -12.34 -13.09 -12.62
CA ASP A 68 -13.80 -13.22 -12.55
C ASP A 68 -14.32 -13.42 -11.11
N HIS A 69 -13.45 -13.30 -10.11
CA HIS A 69 -13.82 -13.52 -8.72
C HIS A 69 -14.81 -12.43 -8.24
N PRO A 70 -16.02 -12.78 -7.75
CA PRO A 70 -17.13 -11.83 -7.55
C PRO A 70 -16.88 -10.79 -6.46
N LYS A 71 -15.93 -11.04 -5.55
CA LYS A 71 -15.53 -10.10 -4.51
C LYS A 71 -14.53 -9.05 -4.95
N ILE A 72 -13.81 -9.27 -6.05
CA ILE A 72 -12.80 -8.33 -6.56
C ILE A 72 -13.51 -7.15 -7.21
N LYS A 73 -13.21 -5.93 -6.79
CA LYS A 73 -13.94 -4.73 -7.17
C LYS A 73 -13.03 -3.54 -7.43
N ASN A 74 -13.49 -2.68 -8.35
CA ASN A 74 -12.91 -1.35 -8.61
C ASN A 74 -11.42 -1.37 -9.01
N VAL A 75 -10.93 -2.46 -9.59
CA VAL A 75 -9.56 -2.58 -10.09
C VAL A 75 -9.26 -1.43 -11.06
N ASP A 76 -8.11 -0.78 -10.89
CA ASP A 76 -7.59 0.23 -11.82
C ASP A 76 -6.25 -0.26 -12.40
N PRO A 77 -6.28 -0.93 -13.57
CA PRO A 77 -5.07 -1.45 -14.20
C PRO A 77 -4.04 -0.37 -14.55
N LYS A 78 -4.48 0.85 -14.86
CA LYS A 78 -3.58 1.96 -15.20
C LYS A 78 -2.83 2.42 -13.96
N ARG A 79 -3.50 2.43 -12.80
CA ARG A 79 -2.86 2.68 -11.51
C ARG A 79 -1.83 1.60 -11.21
N ASP A 80 -2.20 0.33 -11.36
CA ASP A 80 -1.28 -0.78 -11.11
C ASP A 80 -0.03 -0.71 -11.98
N ASP A 81 -0.19 -0.51 -13.29
CA ASP A 81 0.94 -0.41 -14.22
C ASP A 81 1.84 0.79 -13.91
N PHE A 82 1.25 1.92 -13.51
CA PHE A 82 2.00 3.10 -13.10
C PHE A 82 2.76 2.86 -11.78
N GLU A 83 2.11 2.33 -10.76
CA GLU A 83 2.73 2.08 -9.47
C GLU A 83 3.78 0.97 -9.53
N LYS A 84 3.68 0.02 -10.47
CA LYS A 84 4.80 -0.89 -10.80
C LYS A 84 6.02 -0.15 -11.33
N LYS A 85 5.83 0.79 -12.26
CA LYS A 85 6.93 1.64 -12.75
C LYS A 85 7.50 2.55 -11.66
N VAL A 86 6.66 3.02 -10.73
CA VAL A 86 7.10 3.74 -9.53
C VAL A 86 8.05 2.85 -8.71
N MET A 87 7.66 1.60 -8.44
CA MET A 87 8.51 0.64 -7.72
C MET A 87 9.83 0.35 -8.45
N ASP A 88 9.79 0.12 -9.77
CA ASP A 88 10.99 -0.06 -10.59
C ASP A 88 11.98 1.09 -10.36
N LYS A 89 11.50 2.34 -10.47
CA LYS A 89 12.33 3.54 -10.35
C LYS A 89 12.87 3.76 -8.94
N VAL A 90 12.05 3.50 -7.92
CA VAL A 90 12.45 3.61 -6.51
C VAL A 90 13.51 2.57 -6.16
N LEU A 91 13.34 1.32 -6.59
CA LEU A 91 14.28 0.23 -6.32
C LEU A 91 15.60 0.39 -7.07
N VAL A 92 15.57 0.74 -8.36
CA VAL A 92 16.78 1.01 -9.15
C VAL A 92 17.58 2.18 -8.56
N SER A 93 16.88 3.18 -8.02
CA SER A 93 17.53 4.36 -7.42
C SER A 93 17.86 4.21 -5.93
N ASN A 94 17.62 3.02 -5.35
CA ASN A 94 17.80 2.74 -3.93
C ASN A 94 17.15 3.79 -3.00
N LYS A 95 15.97 4.29 -3.37
CA LYS A 95 15.18 5.26 -2.59
C LYS A 95 14.27 4.54 -1.60
N SER A 96 13.89 5.21 -0.51
CA SER A 96 12.98 4.64 0.48
C SER A 96 11.56 4.48 -0.08
N LEU A 97 10.93 3.34 0.21
CA LEU A 97 9.55 3.02 -0.16
C LEU A 97 8.73 2.71 1.09
N LEU A 98 7.57 3.34 1.23
CA LEU A 98 6.53 2.95 2.18
C LEU A 98 5.26 2.60 1.40
N SER A 99 4.63 1.50 1.75
CA SER A 99 3.47 0.98 1.03
C SER A 99 2.36 0.66 2.02
N ILE A 100 1.17 1.24 1.83
CA ILE A 100 0.09 1.22 2.83
C ILE A 100 -1.15 0.50 2.28
N CYS A 101 -1.69 -0.46 3.03
CA CYS A 101 -2.89 -1.23 2.68
C CYS A 101 -2.76 -1.86 1.28
N ARG A 102 -3.54 -1.40 0.28
CA ARG A 102 -3.39 -1.78 -1.13
C ARG A 102 -1.96 -1.64 -1.63
N GLY A 103 -1.25 -0.56 -1.30
CA GLY A 103 0.13 -0.37 -1.74
C GLY A 103 1.03 -1.52 -1.28
N MET A 104 0.83 -2.02 -0.06
CA MET A 104 1.58 -3.17 0.47
C MET A 104 1.24 -4.46 -0.29
N GLN A 105 -0.04 -4.65 -0.65
CA GLN A 105 -0.47 -5.78 -1.49
C GLN A 105 0.15 -5.71 -2.88
N LEU A 106 0.18 -4.53 -3.51
CA LEU A 106 0.82 -4.32 -4.80
C LEU A 106 2.33 -4.58 -4.72
N ALA A 107 3.00 -4.13 -3.67
CA ALA A 107 4.42 -4.43 -3.43
C ALA A 107 4.65 -5.94 -3.32
N ASN A 108 3.78 -6.67 -2.60
CA ASN A 108 3.85 -8.13 -2.54
C ASN A 108 3.76 -8.78 -3.92
N VAL A 109 2.77 -8.36 -4.72
CA VAL A 109 2.55 -8.84 -6.08
C VAL A 109 3.72 -8.52 -7.00
N TYR A 110 4.32 -7.32 -6.88
CA TYR A 110 5.50 -6.93 -7.64
C TYR A 110 6.69 -7.86 -7.40
N PHE A 111 6.89 -8.29 -6.16
CA PHE A 111 7.92 -9.29 -5.81
C PHE A 111 7.49 -10.74 -6.09
N GLY A 112 6.39 -10.96 -6.82
CA GLY A 112 5.92 -12.28 -7.25
C GLY A 112 5.09 -13.03 -6.22
N GLY A 113 4.59 -12.35 -5.19
CA GLY A 113 3.64 -12.92 -4.23
C GLY A 113 2.20 -13.01 -4.77
N SER A 114 1.32 -13.66 -4.01
CA SER A 114 -0.12 -13.79 -4.30
C SER A 114 -0.98 -13.14 -3.22
N LEU A 115 -2.26 -12.89 -3.56
CA LEU A 115 -3.25 -12.33 -2.64
C LEU A 115 -4.43 -13.29 -2.46
N ILE A 116 -4.98 -13.29 -1.25
CA ILE A 116 -6.32 -13.83 -0.95
C ILE A 116 -7.34 -12.83 -1.51
N PRO A 117 -8.22 -13.22 -2.46
CA PRO A 117 -9.20 -12.32 -3.07
C PRO A 117 -10.23 -11.74 -2.11
N ASP A 118 -10.61 -12.51 -1.08
CA ASP A 118 -11.51 -12.09 -0.01
C ASP A 118 -11.26 -12.93 1.24
N ILE A 119 -10.91 -12.28 2.35
CA ILE A 119 -10.54 -12.96 3.60
C ILE A 119 -11.76 -13.59 4.30
N GLU A 120 -12.95 -13.02 4.15
CA GLU A 120 -14.16 -13.55 4.79
C GLU A 120 -14.61 -14.84 4.09
N GLU A 121 -14.57 -14.88 2.75
CA GLU A 121 -14.80 -16.12 1.99
C GLU A 121 -13.74 -17.19 2.24
N ALA A 122 -12.50 -16.78 2.56
CA ALA A 122 -11.44 -17.69 2.99
C ALA A 122 -11.57 -18.17 4.45
N GLY A 123 -12.60 -17.74 5.18
CA GLY A 123 -12.91 -18.18 6.54
C GLY A 123 -12.23 -17.38 7.66
N TYR A 124 -11.61 -16.24 7.36
CA TYR A 124 -11.05 -15.34 8.35
C TYR A 124 -12.08 -14.30 8.85
N LYS A 125 -11.78 -13.67 9.98
CA LYS A 125 -12.60 -12.56 10.49
C LYS A 125 -12.54 -11.37 9.54
N SER A 126 -13.61 -10.59 9.50
CA SER A 126 -13.62 -9.36 8.69
C SER A 126 -12.61 -8.35 9.23
N HIS A 127 -11.85 -7.75 8.31
CA HIS A 127 -10.95 -6.63 8.54
C HIS A 127 -11.52 -5.32 7.96
N ARG A 128 -12.81 -5.29 7.63
CA ARG A 128 -13.48 -4.11 7.09
C ARG A 128 -14.04 -3.26 8.22
N THR A 129 -13.91 -1.95 8.06
CA THR A 129 -14.61 -0.96 8.90
C THR A 129 -16.05 -0.81 8.43
N THR A 130 -16.99 -0.72 9.36
CA THR A 130 -18.40 -0.45 9.07
C THR A 130 -18.68 1.06 9.15
N LYS A 131 -19.92 1.48 8.87
CA LYS A 131 -20.31 2.89 9.06
C LYS A 131 -20.35 3.28 10.54
N GLU A 132 -20.54 2.31 11.42
CA GLU A 132 -20.77 2.51 12.85
C GLU A 132 -19.48 2.40 13.66
N GLU A 133 -18.50 1.62 13.21
CA GLU A 133 -17.30 1.29 14.00
C GLU A 133 -16.05 1.12 13.13
N GLU A 134 -14.94 1.80 13.51
CA GLU A 134 -13.61 1.55 12.95
C GLU A 134 -13.11 0.19 13.44
N ASN A 135 -12.89 -0.73 12.52
CA ASN A 135 -12.40 -2.05 12.87
C ASN A 135 -10.92 -1.96 13.28
N ARG A 136 -10.61 -2.60 14.39
CA ARG A 136 -9.28 -2.62 15.02
C ARG A 136 -8.95 -4.03 15.46
N HIS A 137 -7.69 -4.40 15.33
CA HIS A 137 -7.23 -5.70 15.79
C HIS A 137 -5.79 -5.63 16.30
N PRO A 138 -5.40 -6.57 17.19
CA PRO A 138 -4.02 -6.65 17.63
C PRO A 138 -3.10 -7.10 16.48
N ILE A 139 -1.84 -6.69 16.55
CA ILE A 139 -0.73 -7.19 15.77
C ILE A 139 0.43 -7.57 16.68
N PHE A 140 1.25 -8.50 16.22
CA PHE A 140 2.54 -8.85 16.81
C PHE A 140 3.63 -8.38 15.87
N VAL A 141 4.72 -7.84 16.41
CA VAL A 141 5.84 -7.33 15.64
C VAL A 141 7.08 -8.17 15.96
N GLU A 142 7.66 -8.75 14.93
CA GLU A 142 8.89 -9.51 14.97
C GLU A 142 10.05 -8.63 15.41
N SER A 143 10.74 -9.03 16.48
CA SER A 143 11.83 -8.25 17.09
C SER A 143 13.00 -7.95 16.14
N ASN A 144 13.19 -8.77 15.11
CA ASN A 144 14.24 -8.60 14.10
C ASN A 144 13.70 -7.96 12.79
N SER A 145 12.57 -7.26 12.85
CA SER A 145 11.97 -6.53 11.73
C SER A 145 12.44 -5.07 11.65
N LEU A 146 12.26 -4.44 10.48
CA LEU A 146 12.45 -2.99 10.35
C LEU A 146 11.42 -2.22 11.18
N LEU A 147 10.19 -2.72 11.29
CA LEU A 147 9.13 -2.09 12.08
C LEU A 147 9.50 -2.00 13.57
N HIS A 148 10.05 -3.07 14.15
CA HIS A 148 10.53 -3.05 15.53
C HIS A 148 11.69 -2.05 15.71
N LYS A 149 12.63 -2.00 14.77
CA LYS A 149 13.76 -1.05 14.81
C LYS A 149 13.31 0.42 14.81
N ILE A 150 12.25 0.74 14.07
CA ILE A 150 11.73 2.11 13.98
C ILE A 150 10.88 2.47 15.20
N THR A 151 10.03 1.55 15.65
CA THR A 151 8.98 1.86 16.66
C THR A 151 9.34 1.46 18.08
N GLY A 152 10.30 0.55 18.26
CA GLY A 152 10.57 -0.12 19.53
C GLY A 152 9.45 -1.07 20.01
N SER A 153 8.35 -1.19 19.25
CA SER A 153 7.17 -1.93 19.67
C SER A 153 7.24 -3.42 19.31
N ARG A 154 6.72 -4.28 20.19
CA ARG A 154 6.55 -5.74 19.95
C ARG A 154 5.12 -6.11 19.51
N GLY A 155 4.24 -5.13 19.43
CA GLY A 155 2.84 -5.35 19.12
C GLY A 155 1.98 -4.15 19.52
N GLY A 156 0.71 -4.22 19.22
CA GLY A 156 -0.22 -3.14 19.52
C GLY A 156 -1.53 -3.35 18.79
N GLU A 157 -2.38 -2.34 18.84
CA GLU A 157 -3.62 -2.32 18.11
C GLU A 157 -3.51 -1.39 16.90
N VAL A 158 -4.00 -1.86 15.75
CA VAL A 158 -4.05 -1.09 14.51
C VAL A 158 -5.47 -1.05 13.98
N ASN A 159 -5.80 0.02 13.25
CA ASN A 159 -7.02 0.03 12.47
C ASN A 159 -6.90 -0.90 11.25
N SER A 160 -8.05 -1.28 10.71
CA SER A 160 -8.14 -2.19 9.58
C SER A 160 -9.32 -1.82 8.69
N ASN A 161 -9.06 -1.71 7.39
CA ASN A 161 -10.12 -1.54 6.41
C ASN A 161 -9.71 -2.14 5.07
N HIS A 162 -9.64 -3.47 5.04
CA HIS A 162 -9.33 -4.23 3.84
C HIS A 162 -10.12 -5.54 3.84
N HIS A 163 -10.30 -6.12 2.65
CA HIS A 163 -10.91 -7.44 2.50
C HIS A 163 -10.00 -8.41 1.73
N GLN A 164 -8.94 -7.93 1.08
CA GLN A 164 -7.88 -8.75 0.52
C GLN A 164 -6.71 -8.86 1.51
N ALA A 165 -5.93 -9.92 1.43
CA ALA A 165 -4.70 -10.09 2.22
C ALA A 165 -3.60 -10.75 1.39
N VAL A 166 -2.36 -10.75 1.89
CA VAL A 166 -1.28 -11.55 1.30
C VAL A 166 -1.57 -13.03 1.52
N ASP A 167 -1.57 -13.81 0.44
CA ASP A 167 -1.62 -15.27 0.48
C ASP A 167 -0.20 -15.83 0.59
N LYS A 168 0.65 -15.51 -0.40
CA LYS A 168 2.07 -15.87 -0.40
C LYS A 168 2.93 -14.63 -0.47
N PRO A 169 3.88 -14.45 0.47
CA PRO A 169 4.87 -13.39 0.40
C PRO A 169 5.72 -13.50 -0.88
N GLY A 170 5.96 -12.37 -1.53
CA GLY A 170 6.87 -12.25 -2.66
C GLY A 170 8.33 -12.49 -2.27
N LYS A 171 9.18 -12.73 -3.28
CA LYS A 171 10.60 -13.02 -3.09
C LYS A 171 11.34 -11.86 -2.44
N GLY A 172 12.14 -12.15 -1.42
CA GLY A 172 12.93 -11.15 -0.70
C GLY A 172 12.14 -10.32 0.31
N LEU A 173 10.83 -10.55 0.43
CA LEU A 173 10.02 -9.98 1.49
C LEU A 173 10.08 -10.85 2.74
N LYS A 174 9.85 -10.20 3.89
CA LYS A 174 9.83 -10.83 5.21
C LYS A 174 8.58 -10.36 5.95
N VAL A 175 7.86 -11.29 6.57
CA VAL A 175 6.77 -10.97 7.51
C VAL A 175 7.39 -10.33 8.76
N THR A 176 6.81 -9.21 9.20
CA THR A 176 7.38 -8.32 10.23
C THR A 176 6.46 -8.15 11.42
#